data_AF-X0S565-F1
#
_entry.id   AF-X0S565-F1
#
_cell.length_a   1.000
_cell.length_b   1.000
_cell.length_c   1.000
_cell.angle_alpha   90.00
_cell.angle_beta   90.00
_cell.angle_gamma   90.00
#
_symmetry.space_group_name_H-M   'P 1'
#
loop_
_entity.id
_entity.type
_entity.pdbx_description
1 polymer ?
#
loop_
_entity_poly.entity_id
_entity_poly.type
_entity_poly.pdbx_seq_one_letter_code
_entity_poly.pdbx_strand_id
1 'polypeptide(L)'
;MNRSFSWNETDAVIFDMDGVLTDSEPLINEAAISTLKEYGIDAKPEDFDPFVGAGDERYIAGVAEHYELIFKPEMKSRMYEIYLNILPEKIKS
;
A
#
# COMPACT_ATOMS: atom_id res chain seq x y z
N MET A 1 -25.99 18.31 36.46
CA MET A 1 -26.40 17.37 35.39
C MET A 1 -25.13 16.74 34.84
N ASN A 2 -24.76 15.56 35.33
CA ASN A 2 -23.57 14.82 34.88
C ASN A 2 -24.01 13.79 33.83
N ARG A 3 -23.48 13.88 32.62
CA ARG A 3 -23.59 12.80 31.63
C ARG A 3 -22.42 11.84 31.85
N SER A 4 -22.69 10.70 32.47
CA SER A 4 -21.76 9.57 32.55
C SER A 4 -21.65 8.92 31.17
N PHE A 5 -20.49 9.04 30.54
CA PHE A 5 -20.10 8.24 29.38
C PHE A 5 -19.64 6.87 29.89
N SER A 6 -20.34 5.82 29.50
CA SER A 6 -19.94 4.43 29.73
C SER A 6 -19.13 3.97 28.53
N TRP A 7 -17.88 3.58 28.77
CA TRP A 7 -17.08 2.84 27.79
C TRP A 7 -17.55 1.38 27.86
N ASN A 8 -18.02 0.83 26.75
CA ASN A 8 -18.09 -0.62 26.61
C ASN A 8 -16.65 -1.15 26.49
N GLU A 9 -16.34 -2.21 27.23
CA GLU A 9 -15.09 -2.97 27.12
C GLU A 9 -14.78 -3.24 25.65
N THR A 10 -13.66 -2.70 25.16
CA THR A 10 -13.17 -2.97 23.81
C THR A 10 -12.14 -4.09 23.91
N ASP A 11 -12.57 -5.33 23.71
CA ASP A 11 -11.74 -6.53 23.93
C ASP A 11 -10.73 -6.84 22.81
N ALA A 12 -10.74 -6.09 21.71
CA ALA A 12 -9.70 -6.17 20.70
C ALA A 12 -9.68 -4.92 19.84
N VAL A 13 -8.48 -4.39 19.61
CA VAL A 13 -8.20 -3.44 18.53
C VAL A 13 -7.61 -4.26 17.39
N ILE A 14 -8.32 -4.33 16.26
CA ILE A 14 -7.76 -4.88 15.02
C ILE A 14 -6.97 -3.76 14.38
N PHE A 15 -5.65 -3.87 14.44
CA PHE A 15 -4.76 -3.03 13.64
C PHE A 15 -4.70 -3.61 12.23
N ASP A 16 -4.99 -2.77 11.24
CA ASP A 16 -4.62 -3.07 9.87
C ASP A 16 -3.10 -3.11 9.78
N MET A 17 -2.56 -4.13 9.12
CA MET A 17 -1.11 -4.37 9.08
C MET A 17 -0.43 -3.39 8.11
N ASP A 18 -1.12 -2.99 7.03
CA ASP A 18 -0.59 -2.07 6.04
C ASP A 18 -1.05 -0.63 6.32
N GLY A 19 -0.08 0.20 6.75
CA GLY A 19 -0.27 1.64 7.02
C GLY A 19 -0.31 2.04 8.50
N VAL A 20 -0.18 1.11 9.47
CA VAL A 20 -0.26 1.46 10.91
C VAL A 20 0.97 1.08 11.75
N LEU A 21 1.76 0.04 11.39
CA LEU A 21 2.80 -0.50 12.28
C LEU A 21 4.23 -0.58 11.72
N THR A 22 4.44 -0.48 10.41
CA THR A 22 5.78 -0.62 9.80
C THR A 22 6.00 0.51 8.80
N ASP A 23 7.24 0.99 8.65
CA ASP A 23 7.71 1.84 7.54
C ASP A 23 7.65 1.06 6.20
N SER A 24 6.50 0.48 5.86
CA SER A 24 6.25 -0.35 4.68
C SER A 24 5.84 0.47 3.46
N GLU A 25 5.51 1.76 3.62
CA GLU A 25 5.21 2.67 2.51
C GLU A 25 6.35 2.80 1.47
N PRO A 26 7.63 2.94 1.86
CA PRO A 26 8.73 2.99 0.89
C PRO A 26 8.90 1.67 0.13
N LEU A 27 8.60 0.54 0.78
CA LEU A 27 8.72 -0.80 0.19
C LEU A 27 7.61 -1.08 -0.82
N ILE A 28 6.37 -0.71 -0.49
CA ILE A 28 5.24 -0.90 -1.40
C ILE A 28 5.34 0.05 -2.60
N ASN A 29 5.87 1.26 -2.39
CA ASN A 29 6.17 2.20 -3.47
C ASN A 29 7.25 1.62 -4.42
N GLU A 30 8.36 1.10 -3.88
CA GLU A 30 9.41 0.44 -4.67
C GLU A 30 8.85 -0.75 -5.47
N ALA A 31 8.02 -1.59 -4.85
CA ALA A 31 7.36 -2.71 -5.51
C ALA A 31 6.38 -2.28 -6.60
N ALA A 32 5.62 -1.20 -6.37
CA ALA A 32 4.69 -0.64 -7.33
C ALA A 32 5.40 -0.05 -8.55
N ILE A 33 6.47 0.74 -8.34
CA ILE A 33 7.33 1.26 -9.41
C ILE A 33 7.93 0.12 -10.23
N SER A 34 8.48 -0.89 -9.55
CA SER A 34 9.07 -2.05 -10.23
C SER A 34 8.02 -2.81 -11.06
N THR A 35 6.81 -2.97 -10.54
CA THR A 35 5.71 -3.61 -11.27
C THR A 35 5.33 -2.80 -12.50
N LEU A 36 5.06 -1.50 -12.36
CA LEU A 36 4.68 -0.62 -13.47
C LEU A 36 5.77 -0.55 -14.55
N LYS A 37 7.05 -0.61 -14.14
CA LYS A 37 8.19 -0.70 -15.05
C LYS A 37 8.18 -1.96 -15.91
N GLU A 38 7.75 -3.11 -15.38
CA GLU A 38 7.53 -4.33 -16.17
C GLU A 38 6.44 -4.14 -17.24
N TYR A 39 5.47 -3.26 -17.01
CA TYR A 39 4.42 -2.89 -17.97
C TYR A 39 4.80 -1.70 -18.87
N GLY A 40 6.05 -1.22 -18.82
CA GLY A 40 6.56 -0.14 -19.67
C GLY A 40 6.30 1.27 -19.17
N ILE A 41 5.91 1.43 -17.89
CA ILE A 41 5.67 2.73 -17.27
C ILE A 41 6.81 3.06 -16.32
N ASP A 42 7.43 4.21 -16.54
CA ASP A 42 8.44 4.76 -15.64
C ASP A 42 7.75 5.69 -14.64
N ALA A 43 7.02 5.09 -13.69
CA ALA A 43 6.32 5.83 -12.63
C ALA A 43 7.31 6.38 -11.62
N LYS A 44 7.09 7.62 -11.18
CA LYS A 44 7.90 8.25 -10.13
C LYS A 44 7.23 8.08 -8.78
N PRO A 45 8.00 8.08 -7.67
CA PRO A 45 7.43 8.06 -6.32
C PRO A 45 6.39 9.16 -6.10
N GLU A 46 6.61 10.34 -6.70
CA GLU A 46 5.74 11.52 -6.65
C GLU A 46 4.33 11.26 -7.22
N ASP A 47 4.20 10.36 -8.20
CA ASP A 47 2.91 10.03 -8.81
C ASP A 47 2.00 9.25 -7.86
N PHE A 48 2.59 8.68 -6.81
CA PHE A 48 1.89 7.92 -5.79
C PHE A 48 1.43 8.76 -4.60
N ASP A 49 2.01 9.95 -4.37
CA ASP A 49 1.64 10.89 -3.29
C ASP A 49 0.12 11.11 -3.15
N PRO A 50 -0.66 11.35 -4.24
CA PRO A 50 -2.10 11.54 -4.12
C PRO A 50 -2.89 10.27 -3.78
N PHE A 51 -2.26 9.10 -3.86
CA PHE A 51 -2.88 7.80 -3.60
C PHE A 51 -2.39 7.14 -2.30
N VAL A 52 -1.41 7.73 -1.60
CA VAL A 52 -0.98 7.28 -0.28
C VAL A 52 -2.19 7.30 0.67
N GLY A 53 -2.43 6.18 1.37
CA GLY A 53 -3.57 6.02 2.28
C GLY A 53 -4.93 5.75 1.60
N ALA A 54 -5.00 5.66 0.26
CA ALA A 54 -6.22 5.32 -0.48
C ALA A 54 -6.47 3.80 -0.62
N GLY A 55 -5.54 2.98 -0.10
CA GLY A 55 -5.53 1.52 -0.18
C GLY A 55 -4.79 0.99 -1.42
N ASP A 56 -4.16 -0.19 -1.29
CA ASP A 56 -3.23 -0.77 -2.27
C ASP A 56 -3.78 -0.85 -3.71
N GLU A 57 -5.07 -1.17 -3.83
CA GLU A 57 -5.71 -1.30 -5.13
C GLU A 57 -5.86 0.06 -5.82
N ARG A 58 -6.23 1.10 -5.07
CA ARG A 58 -6.33 2.46 -5.56
C ARG A 58 -4.94 3.05 -5.83
N TYR A 59 -3.93 2.62 -5.07
CA TYR A 59 -2.53 3.04 -5.20
C TYR A 59 -1.96 2.69 -6.58
N ILE A 60 -2.03 1.42 -6.96
CA ILE A 60 -1.52 0.97 -8.26
C ILE A 60 -2.48 1.30 -9.42
N ALA A 61 -3.79 1.20 -9.20
CA ALA A 61 -4.76 1.51 -10.25
C ALA A 61 -4.77 3.00 -10.59
N GLY A 62 -4.64 3.87 -9.59
CA GLY A 62 -4.61 5.32 -9.79
C GLY A 62 -3.42 5.78 -10.62
N VAL A 63 -2.23 5.21 -10.36
CA VAL A 63 -1.04 5.49 -11.18
C VAL A 63 -1.15 4.82 -12.54
N ALA A 64 -1.59 3.57 -12.65
CA ALA A 64 -1.81 2.91 -13.94
C ALA A 64 -2.76 3.72 -14.84
N GLU A 65 -3.89 4.20 -14.30
CA GLU A 65 -4.85 5.06 -15.00
C GLU A 65 -4.23 6.40 -15.42
N HIS A 66 -3.37 7.00 -14.59
CA HIS A 66 -2.65 8.23 -14.92
C HIS A 66 -1.77 8.08 -16.16
N TYR A 67 -1.23 6.88 -16.39
CA TYR A 67 -0.39 6.53 -17.54
C TYR A 67 -1.16 5.84 -18.67
N GLU A 68 -2.50 5.95 -18.70
CA GLU A 68 -3.39 5.34 -19.71
C GLU A 68 -3.28 3.79 -19.78
N LEU A 69 -2.81 3.16 -18.71
CA LEU A 69 -2.71 1.72 -18.60
C LEU A 69 -3.99 1.16 -18.01
N ILE A 70 -4.53 0.13 -18.66
CA ILE A 70 -5.65 -0.63 -18.11
C ILE A 70 -5.14 -1.42 -16.90
N PHE A 71 -5.55 -1.00 -15.70
CA PHE A 71 -5.28 -1.75 -14.48
C PHE A 71 -5.81 -3.17 -14.60
N LYS A 72 -4.97 -4.12 -14.22
CA LYS A 72 -5.26 -5.55 -14.23
C LYS A 72 -5.05 -6.09 -12.82
N PRO A 73 -5.96 -6.90 -12.28
CA PRO A 73 -5.80 -7.51 -10.95
C PRO A 73 -4.45 -8.24 -10.78
N GLU A 74 -3.90 -8.77 -11.87
CA GLU A 74 -2.59 -9.41 -11.93
C GLU A 74 -1.44 -8.47 -11.54
N MET A 75 -1.56 -7.17 -11.79
CA MET A 75 -0.57 -6.16 -11.40
C MET A 75 -0.48 -6.04 -9.87
N LYS A 76 -1.61 -6.15 -9.17
CA LYS A 76 -1.64 -6.15 -7.70
C LYS A 76 -0.93 -7.40 -7.14
N SER A 77 -1.22 -8.57 -7.71
CA SER A 77 -0.52 -9.81 -7.34
C SER A 77 0.98 -9.69 -7.57
N ARG A 78 1.39 -9.10 -8.71
CA ARG A 78 2.80 -8.89 -9.04
C ARG A 78 3.50 -7.93 -8.09
N MET A 79 2.85 -6.83 -7.73
CA MET A 79 3.34 -5.90 -6.73
C MET A 79 3.55 -6.61 -5.38
N TYR A 80 2.60 -7.43 -4.95
CA TYR A 80 2.70 -8.17 -3.70
C TYR A 80 3.82 -9.24 -3.72
N GLU A 81 4.03 -9.90 -4.86
CA GLU A 81 5.18 -10.80 -5.05
C GLU A 81 6.51 -10.07 -4.89
N ILE A 82 6.66 -8.90 -5.53
CA ILE A 82 7.88 -8.09 -5.43
C ILE A 82 8.06 -7.59 -3.99
N TYR A 83 6.98 -7.11 -3.36
CA TYR A 83 6.99 -6.70 -1.96
C TYR A 83 7.46 -7.82 -1.03
N LEU A 84 6.89 -9.03 -1.16
CA LEU A 84 7.29 -10.20 -0.37
C LEU A 84 8.73 -10.64 -0.63
N ASN A 85 9.28 -10.38 -1.83
CA ASN A 85 10.68 -10.65 -2.13
C ASN A 85 11.62 -9.63 -1.47
N ILE A 86 11.22 -8.36 -1.34
CA ILE A 86 12.02 -7.31 -0.70
C ILE A 86 11.92 -7.39 0.83
N LEU A 87 10.76 -7.80 1.36
CA LEU A 87 10.47 -7.89 2.79
C LEU A 87 11.55 -8.64 3.61
N PRO A 88 12.03 -9.85 3.23
CA PRO A 88 13.04 -10.58 3.99
C PRO A 88 14.44 -9.95 3.96
N GLU A 89 14.74 -9.06 3.01
CA GLU A 89 16.02 -8.36 2.98
C GLU A 89 16.12 -7.25 4.04
N LYS A 90 14.98 -6.65 4.43
CA LYS A 90 14.94 -5.57 5.44
C LYS A 90 14.61 -6.01 6.87
N ILE A 91 14.18 -7.26 7.08
CA ILE A 91 13.83 -7.80 8.42
C ILE A 91 15.04 -8.41 9.17
N LYS A 92 16.25 -8.37 8.59
CA LYS A 92 17.47 -8.72 9.35
C LYS A 92 17.88 -7.57 10.27
N SER A 93 17.24 -7.51 11.44
CA SER A 93 17.80 -6.95 12.67
C SER A 93 18.96 -7.79 13.19
#